data_AF-A0A9D6IF89-F1
#
_entry.id   AF-A0A9D6IF89-F1
#
_cell.length_a   1.000
_cell.length_b   1.000
_cell.length_c   1.000
_cell.angle_alpha   90.00
_cell.angle_beta   90.00
_cell.angle_gamma   90.00
#
_symmetry.space_group_name_H-M   'P 1'
#
loop_
_entity.id
_entity.type
_entity.pdbx_description
1 polymer ?
#
loop_
_entity_poly.entity_id
_entity_poly.type
_entity_poly.pdbx_seq_one_letter_code
_entity_poly.pdbx_strand_id
1 'polypeptide(L)'
;MNRSKMILGAILLLAFALGGAMTDVAAQGKKKKGKKGAPQPMPPIAQAVETDTFKDDLRVVREAGLKGEGPDLLEYFRKRTLKAPDPKEIKALVKQLGDEDFNTRESAFTTLVGMGSAALDGIKEGETDADLEIRNRCVDLKKRIDTKAEPILQAAAARVIAKLKPAGAADVLMAYLPFASDAMVVDEICQVLGSVAVRDGKAEPVLVKALEDKLPLKRAAAGEALARAKFADELPNVKKLLKDPEVSVRYRVCLAMIPLHDKAIVPVMIDLLAEMSPNQLWPIEEALLRLAGDKAPNVTLGADAAARKNCQAAWAKWYATSAATLDMKKLSEENVYLGYTLIVQHNNRIGAGGGGNVGEIFELDKDKNIRWKVSIPTGYPVDAHLVGGSRLIVAEYSANKVSERDLKGDVKWEYFCGGNPFAVQRLPNGNTFVAMQGRLIEVDRNKNEVWSYQRPNSDIIRAKKLPTGEVAFITNQGINSQYIRMDARTRQINKQFQVTPVQMLFGSMDVLPNGNVLVTHYNNQRVHEYGKDGGLVGNPINIAWPNSVVRLPNGNRLVTSYNQRQVYEFNGAQQVWSYPTGGIVFVARRR
;
A
#
# COMPACT_ATOMS: atom_id res chain seq x y z
N MET A 1 -1.79 17.61 68.77
CA MET A 1 -0.80 17.59 67.66
C MET A 1 -0.03 16.29 67.75
N ASN A 2 -0.15 15.43 66.74
CA ASN A 2 0.06 13.98 66.82
C ASN A 2 0.79 13.48 65.55
N ARG A 3 1.73 12.52 65.73
CA ARG A 3 2.25 11.51 64.74
C ARG A 3 3.09 12.02 63.55
N SER A 4 4.04 11.27 62.94
CA SER A 4 4.75 9.99 63.16
C SER A 4 5.86 9.80 62.09
N LYS A 5 6.96 9.12 62.48
CA LYS A 5 7.81 8.04 61.85
C LYS A 5 8.15 7.97 60.33
N MET A 6 9.43 7.62 60.04
CA MET A 6 9.94 6.43 59.26
C MET A 6 11.50 6.48 59.19
N ILE A 7 12.29 5.61 59.85
CA ILE A 7 12.77 4.23 59.56
C ILE A 7 13.73 4.10 58.35
N LEU A 8 15.01 3.78 58.65
CA LEU A 8 16.07 3.28 57.76
C LEU A 8 16.46 1.87 58.27
N GLY A 9 16.50 0.85 57.42
CA GLY A 9 16.79 -0.54 57.78
C GLY A 9 18.06 -1.09 57.12
N ALA A 10 18.87 -1.78 57.92
CA ALA A 10 20.12 -2.48 57.58
C ALA A 10 19.93 -4.00 57.56
N ILE A 11 20.65 -4.73 56.69
CA ILE A 11 20.84 -6.21 56.73
C ILE A 11 22.24 -6.48 56.12
N LEU A 12 23.29 -6.74 56.91
CA LEU A 12 23.78 -7.97 57.56
C LEU A 12 24.46 -9.00 56.62
N LEU A 13 25.79 -9.12 56.78
CA LEU A 13 26.67 -10.19 56.26
C LEU A 13 26.40 -11.52 56.96
N LEU A 14 26.50 -12.63 56.23
CA LEU A 14 26.91 -13.92 56.78
C LEU A 14 27.74 -14.70 55.75
N ALA A 15 28.93 -15.14 56.17
CA ALA A 15 29.85 -16.01 55.45
C ALA A 15 29.88 -17.38 56.14
N PHE A 16 29.97 -18.46 55.38
CA PHE A 16 30.54 -19.75 55.81
C PHE A 16 31.13 -20.50 54.61
N ALA A 17 32.29 -21.12 54.84
CA ALA A 17 33.20 -21.73 53.88
C ALA A 17 33.09 -23.26 53.80
N LEU A 18 33.65 -23.86 52.73
CA LEU A 18 34.22 -25.22 52.51
C LEU A 18 34.09 -25.52 50.99
N GLY A 19 35.05 -26.00 50.18
CA GLY A 19 36.35 -26.63 50.36
C GLY A 19 36.47 -27.83 49.38
N GLY A 20 37.39 -27.77 48.40
CA GLY A 20 37.81 -28.88 47.50
C GLY A 20 36.90 -29.20 46.29
N ALA A 21 37.35 -29.64 45.11
CA ALA A 21 38.67 -30.00 44.59
C ALA A 21 38.66 -29.90 43.05
N MET A 22 39.78 -29.51 42.45
CA MET A 22 40.06 -29.64 41.02
C MET A 22 40.41 -31.09 40.68
N THR A 23 39.87 -31.61 39.58
CA THR A 23 40.54 -32.68 38.79
C THR A 23 40.29 -32.48 37.30
N ASP A 24 41.39 -32.54 36.55
CA ASP A 24 41.49 -32.59 35.09
C ASP A 24 40.82 -33.84 34.50
N VAL A 25 40.15 -33.69 33.35
CA VAL A 25 40.18 -34.69 32.28
C VAL A 25 40.20 -33.98 30.93
N ALA A 26 41.38 -33.98 30.30
CA ALA A 26 41.53 -33.74 28.87
C ALA A 26 41.20 -35.03 28.09
N ALA A 27 40.44 -34.93 27.00
CA ALA A 27 40.38 -35.96 25.98
C ALA A 27 40.11 -35.36 24.58
N GLN A 28 40.86 -35.89 23.61
CA GLN A 28 41.15 -35.41 22.25
C GLN A 28 40.00 -35.65 21.24
N GLY A 29 40.02 -34.91 20.11
CA GLY A 29 39.14 -35.23 18.96
C GLY A 29 39.26 -34.39 17.68
N LYS A 30 40.44 -34.39 17.02
CA LYS A 30 40.74 -34.19 15.58
C LYS A 30 39.84 -33.26 14.69
N LYS A 31 40.43 -32.15 14.22
CA LYS A 31 39.96 -31.34 13.07
C LYS A 31 40.14 -32.08 11.73
N LYS A 32 39.06 -32.28 10.95
CA LYS A 32 39.12 -32.59 9.51
C LYS A 32 38.98 -31.30 8.68
N LYS A 33 39.97 -31.02 7.83
CA LYS A 33 39.92 -29.96 6.80
C LYS A 33 39.00 -30.39 5.65
N GLY A 34 37.86 -29.72 5.47
CA GLY A 34 37.03 -29.83 4.26
C GLY A 34 37.48 -28.82 3.20
N LYS A 35 37.77 -29.30 1.98
CA LYS A 35 38.11 -28.48 0.80
C LYS A 35 36.89 -27.65 0.37
N LYS A 36 37.08 -26.35 0.10
CA LYS A 36 36.08 -25.46 -0.51
C LYS A 36 35.92 -25.82 -2.00
N GLY A 37 34.75 -26.33 -2.38
CA GLY A 37 34.32 -26.39 -3.77
C GLY A 37 33.78 -25.03 -4.22
N ALA A 38 34.09 -24.63 -5.46
CA ALA A 38 33.57 -23.39 -6.05
C ALA A 38 32.02 -23.43 -6.12
N PRO A 39 31.34 -22.28 -5.95
CA PRO A 39 29.88 -22.23 -5.98
C PRO A 39 29.38 -22.57 -7.39
N GLN A 40 28.44 -23.52 -7.48
CA GLN A 40 27.76 -23.84 -8.73
C GLN A 40 26.85 -22.67 -9.16
N PRO A 41 26.71 -22.40 -10.47
CA PRO A 41 25.78 -21.39 -10.96
C PRO A 41 24.33 -21.80 -10.65
N MET A 42 23.55 -20.83 -10.19
CA MET A 42 22.17 -21.04 -9.75
C MET A 42 21.26 -21.50 -10.91
N PRO A 43 20.31 -22.42 -10.66
CA PRO A 43 19.27 -22.75 -11.62
C PRO A 43 18.31 -21.55 -11.83
N PRO A 44 17.63 -21.47 -13.00
CA PRO A 44 16.74 -20.36 -13.31
C PRO A 44 15.60 -20.21 -12.30
N ILE A 45 15.29 -18.97 -11.94
CA ILE A 45 14.25 -18.57 -11.00
C ILE A 45 12.88 -18.97 -11.55
N ALA A 46 12.13 -19.78 -10.81
CA ALA A 46 10.71 -20.00 -11.06
C ALA A 46 9.91 -18.77 -10.59
N GLN A 47 8.97 -18.30 -11.43
CA GLN A 47 8.13 -17.12 -11.18
C GLN A 47 7.32 -17.26 -9.88
N ALA A 48 7.07 -16.13 -9.20
CA ALA A 48 6.28 -16.06 -7.98
C ALA A 48 4.86 -16.59 -8.22
N VAL A 49 4.46 -17.59 -7.42
CA VAL A 49 3.12 -18.18 -7.47
C VAL A 49 2.16 -17.27 -6.71
N GLU A 50 1.13 -16.79 -7.41
CA GLU A 50 0.01 -16.01 -6.89
C GLU A 50 -0.67 -16.74 -5.71
N THR A 51 -0.94 -16.03 -4.61
CA THR A 51 -1.62 -16.65 -3.44
C THR A 51 -3.06 -17.01 -3.84
N ASP A 52 -3.40 -18.30 -3.89
CA ASP A 52 -4.69 -18.78 -4.39
C ASP A 52 -5.84 -18.45 -3.41
N THR A 53 -6.47 -17.27 -3.56
CA THR A 53 -7.64 -16.82 -2.77
C THR A 53 -8.95 -17.48 -3.17
N PHE A 54 -8.91 -18.35 -4.19
CA PHE A 54 -10.08 -18.96 -4.81
C PHE A 54 -11.01 -19.65 -3.80
N LYS A 55 -10.46 -20.28 -2.74
CA LYS A 55 -11.26 -20.93 -1.69
C LYS A 55 -12.07 -19.94 -0.86
N ASP A 56 -11.50 -18.78 -0.55
CA ASP A 56 -12.19 -17.73 0.21
C ASP A 56 -13.26 -17.05 -0.63
N ASP A 57 -12.94 -16.76 -1.91
CA ASP A 57 -13.91 -16.19 -2.84
C ASP A 57 -15.08 -17.16 -3.09
N LEU A 58 -14.82 -18.47 -3.23
CA LEU A 58 -15.88 -19.47 -3.32
C LEU A 58 -16.75 -19.54 -2.07
N ARG A 59 -16.17 -19.36 -0.88
CA ARG A 59 -16.93 -19.34 0.37
C ARG A 59 -17.89 -18.16 0.39
N VAL A 60 -17.41 -16.95 0.08
CA VAL A 60 -18.27 -15.74 -0.01
C VAL A 60 -19.41 -15.94 -1.00
N VAL A 61 -19.11 -16.50 -2.17
CA VAL A 61 -20.10 -16.80 -3.21
C VAL A 61 -21.16 -17.80 -2.72
N ARG A 62 -20.74 -18.87 -2.03
CA ARG A 62 -21.65 -19.91 -1.51
C ARG A 62 -22.48 -19.45 -0.34
N GLU A 63 -21.91 -18.64 0.56
CA GLU A 63 -22.63 -18.04 1.68
C GLU A 63 -23.74 -17.09 1.20
N ALA A 64 -23.58 -16.49 0.01
CA ALA A 64 -24.61 -15.70 -0.65
C ALA A 64 -25.64 -16.53 -1.44
N GLY A 65 -25.59 -17.86 -1.38
CA GLY A 65 -26.56 -18.76 -2.01
C GLY A 65 -26.29 -19.10 -3.48
N LEU A 66 -25.13 -18.71 -4.03
CA LEU A 66 -24.69 -19.11 -5.37
C LEU A 66 -23.93 -20.45 -5.32
N LYS A 67 -23.93 -21.21 -6.42
CA LYS A 67 -23.23 -22.50 -6.50
C LYS A 67 -21.71 -22.34 -6.57
N GLY A 68 -21.24 -21.22 -7.12
CA GLY A 68 -19.82 -20.97 -7.40
C GLY A 68 -19.32 -21.71 -8.65
N GLU A 69 -20.23 -21.98 -9.59
CA GLU A 69 -19.94 -22.60 -10.88
C GLU A 69 -20.04 -21.56 -12.00
N GLY A 70 -19.28 -21.76 -13.08
CA GLY A 70 -19.20 -20.81 -14.20
C GLY A 70 -20.57 -20.32 -14.70
N PRO A 71 -21.49 -21.20 -15.13
CA PRO A 71 -22.80 -20.79 -15.64
C PRO A 71 -23.65 -20.00 -14.64
N ASP A 72 -23.61 -20.38 -13.37
CA ASP A 72 -24.36 -19.73 -12.28
C ASP A 72 -23.85 -18.30 -12.02
N LEU A 73 -22.53 -18.12 -12.00
CA LEU A 73 -21.91 -16.80 -11.85
C LEU A 73 -22.15 -15.89 -13.05
N LEU A 74 -22.12 -16.45 -14.27
CA LEU A 74 -22.48 -15.68 -15.46
C LEU A 74 -23.94 -15.22 -15.41
N GLU A 75 -24.85 -16.10 -14.96
CA GLU A 75 -26.26 -15.75 -14.79
C GLU A 75 -26.47 -14.68 -13.71
N TYR A 76 -25.71 -14.75 -12.61
CA TYR A 76 -25.71 -13.73 -11.56
C TYR A 76 -25.42 -12.32 -12.11
N PHE A 77 -24.42 -12.18 -13.00
CA PHE A 77 -24.09 -10.91 -13.63
C PHE A 77 -25.07 -10.51 -14.74
N ARG A 78 -25.59 -11.47 -15.53
CA ARG A 78 -26.61 -11.18 -16.55
C ARG A 78 -27.87 -10.58 -15.93
N LYS A 79 -28.35 -11.12 -14.80
CA LYS A 79 -29.52 -10.59 -14.07
C LYS A 79 -29.32 -9.17 -13.57
N ARG A 80 -28.06 -8.72 -13.42
CA ARG A 80 -27.68 -7.36 -13.00
C ARG A 80 -27.24 -6.48 -14.18
N THR A 81 -27.27 -7.03 -15.40
CA THR A 81 -27.01 -6.30 -16.62
C THR A 81 -28.35 -5.86 -17.19
N LEU A 82 -28.69 -4.59 -16.99
CA LEU A 82 -29.95 -4.05 -17.49
C LEU A 82 -29.84 -3.74 -18.98
N LYS A 83 -30.97 -3.74 -19.71
CA LYS A 83 -31.02 -2.94 -20.94
C LYS A 83 -30.81 -1.49 -20.51
N ALA A 84 -29.85 -0.78 -21.11
CA ALA A 84 -29.61 0.63 -20.81
C ALA A 84 -30.97 1.36 -20.81
N PRO A 85 -31.47 1.82 -19.66
CA PRO A 85 -32.74 2.52 -19.61
C PRO A 85 -32.60 3.82 -20.40
N ASP A 86 -33.64 4.18 -21.17
CA ASP A 86 -33.62 5.43 -21.92
C ASP A 86 -33.46 6.59 -20.91
N PRO A 87 -32.46 7.48 -21.05
CA PRO A 87 -32.33 8.64 -20.17
C PRO A 87 -33.63 9.46 -20.07
N LYS A 88 -34.46 9.45 -21.11
CA LYS A 88 -35.79 10.07 -21.09
C LYS A 88 -36.78 9.33 -20.19
N GLU A 89 -36.71 8.02 -20.15
CA GLU A 89 -37.53 7.18 -19.27
C GLU A 89 -37.16 7.42 -17.81
N ILE A 90 -35.87 7.43 -17.46
CA ILE A 90 -35.44 7.75 -16.09
C ILE A 90 -35.88 9.15 -15.70
N LYS A 91 -35.70 10.15 -16.58
CA LYS A 91 -36.14 11.52 -16.31
C LYS A 91 -37.65 11.63 -16.09
N ALA A 92 -38.45 10.85 -16.85
CA ALA A 92 -39.89 10.79 -16.67
C ALA A 92 -40.27 10.15 -15.32
N LEU A 93 -39.61 9.06 -14.94
CA LEU A 93 -39.81 8.39 -13.65
C LEU A 93 -39.41 9.30 -12.48
N VAL A 94 -38.29 10.03 -12.58
CA VAL A 94 -37.86 11.01 -11.57
C VAL A 94 -38.91 12.11 -11.38
N LYS A 95 -39.50 12.61 -12.48
CA LYS A 95 -40.60 13.57 -12.39
C LYS A 95 -41.83 12.98 -11.69
N GLN A 96 -42.14 11.71 -11.95
CA GLN A 96 -43.25 11.01 -11.30
C GLN A 96 -43.03 10.75 -9.80
N LEU A 97 -41.81 10.88 -9.29
CA LEU A 97 -41.56 10.82 -7.84
C LEU A 97 -42.19 11.98 -7.08
N GLY A 98 -42.54 13.09 -7.74
CA GLY A 98 -43.24 14.25 -7.15
C GLY A 98 -44.71 14.32 -7.54
N ASP A 99 -45.28 13.27 -8.14
CA ASP A 99 -46.70 13.26 -8.51
C ASP A 99 -47.61 13.40 -7.29
N GLU A 100 -48.79 14.02 -7.40
CA GLU A 100 -49.75 14.13 -6.29
C GLU A 100 -50.33 12.75 -5.91
N ASP A 101 -50.45 11.83 -6.87
CA ASP A 101 -50.95 10.47 -6.65
C ASP A 101 -49.87 9.55 -6.05
N PHE A 102 -50.19 8.96 -4.89
CA PHE A 102 -49.29 8.08 -4.16
C PHE A 102 -48.89 6.84 -4.97
N ASN A 103 -49.82 6.23 -5.71
CA ASN A 103 -49.56 5.01 -6.46
C ASN A 103 -48.58 5.27 -7.61
N THR A 104 -48.70 6.42 -8.26
CA THR A 104 -47.80 6.89 -9.31
C THR A 104 -46.39 7.11 -8.76
N ARG A 105 -46.24 7.78 -7.61
CA ARG A 105 -44.95 7.94 -6.93
C ARG A 105 -44.31 6.60 -6.57
N GLU A 106 -45.09 5.70 -5.98
CA GLU A 106 -44.58 4.41 -5.48
C GLU A 106 -44.22 3.45 -6.62
N SER A 107 -44.98 3.49 -7.72
CA SER A 107 -44.67 2.75 -8.95
C SER A 107 -43.37 3.25 -9.58
N ALA A 108 -43.21 4.57 -9.70
CA ALA A 108 -41.98 5.17 -10.20
C ALA A 108 -40.77 4.83 -9.33
N PHE A 109 -40.94 4.92 -8.00
CA PHE A 109 -39.90 4.55 -7.04
C PHE A 109 -39.51 3.07 -7.16
N THR A 110 -40.47 2.16 -7.19
CA THR A 110 -40.21 0.71 -7.32
C THR A 110 -39.52 0.39 -8.64
N THR A 111 -39.93 1.06 -9.73
CA THR A 111 -39.32 0.92 -11.04
C THR A 111 -37.86 1.38 -11.04
N LEU A 112 -37.56 2.54 -10.44
CA LEU A 112 -36.19 3.06 -10.31
C LEU A 112 -35.32 2.19 -9.39
N VAL A 113 -35.87 1.60 -8.32
CA VAL A 113 -35.16 0.59 -7.52
C VAL A 113 -34.85 -0.65 -8.35
N GLY A 114 -35.79 -1.11 -9.17
CA GLY A 114 -35.61 -2.25 -10.08
C GLY A 114 -34.57 -2.00 -11.17
N MET A 115 -34.42 -0.74 -11.61
CA MET A 115 -33.34 -0.29 -12.50
C MET A 115 -31.97 -0.24 -11.81
N GLY A 116 -31.88 -0.44 -10.50
CA GLY A 116 -30.61 -0.57 -9.79
C GLY A 116 -29.61 0.56 -10.10
N SER A 117 -28.36 0.18 -10.30
CA SER A 117 -27.26 1.11 -10.63
C SER A 117 -27.46 1.88 -11.93
N ALA A 118 -28.25 1.36 -12.89
CA ALA A 118 -28.53 2.04 -14.15
C ALA A 118 -29.33 3.34 -13.97
N ALA A 119 -30.07 3.47 -12.86
CA ALA A 119 -30.81 4.67 -12.53
C ALA A 119 -29.93 5.77 -11.92
N LEU A 120 -28.75 5.45 -11.37
CA LEU A 120 -27.97 6.36 -10.52
C LEU A 120 -27.58 7.67 -11.22
N ASP A 121 -27.15 7.59 -12.48
CA ASP A 121 -26.82 8.79 -13.26
C ASP A 121 -28.06 9.65 -13.55
N GLY A 122 -29.20 9.02 -13.84
CA GLY A 122 -30.44 9.72 -14.17
C GLY A 122 -31.20 10.29 -12.97
N ILE A 123 -31.00 9.76 -11.76
CA ILE A 123 -31.60 10.31 -10.52
C ILE A 123 -30.75 11.42 -9.89
N LYS A 124 -29.52 11.64 -10.36
CA LYS A 124 -28.55 12.56 -9.76
C LYS A 124 -29.04 14.02 -9.74
N GLU A 125 -29.70 14.46 -10.82
CA GLU A 125 -30.32 15.80 -10.86
C GLU A 125 -31.45 15.92 -9.83
N GLY A 126 -32.19 14.83 -9.61
CA GLY A 126 -33.28 14.73 -8.64
C GLY A 126 -32.84 14.88 -7.19
N GLU A 127 -31.60 14.53 -6.84
CA GLU A 127 -31.02 14.74 -5.49
C GLU A 127 -30.94 16.23 -5.09
N THR A 128 -31.04 17.14 -6.06
CA THR A 128 -31.00 18.59 -5.87
C THR A 128 -32.28 19.30 -6.33
N ASP A 129 -33.36 18.55 -6.58
CA ASP A 129 -34.61 19.10 -7.11
C ASP A 129 -35.27 20.10 -6.13
N ALA A 130 -35.96 21.10 -6.69
CA ALA A 130 -36.73 22.07 -5.91
C ALA A 130 -37.87 21.40 -5.15
N ASP A 131 -38.48 20.36 -5.72
CA ASP A 131 -39.49 19.53 -5.06
C ASP A 131 -38.84 18.66 -3.96
N LEU A 132 -39.34 18.81 -2.73
CA LEU A 132 -38.85 18.08 -1.57
C LEU A 132 -39.12 16.58 -1.64
N GLU A 133 -40.24 16.15 -2.23
CA GLU A 133 -40.59 14.73 -2.36
C GLU A 133 -39.67 14.05 -3.38
N ILE A 134 -39.45 14.68 -4.55
CA ILE A 134 -38.50 14.19 -5.56
C ILE A 134 -37.11 14.05 -4.94
N ARG A 135 -36.65 15.08 -4.22
CA ARG A 135 -35.34 15.10 -3.57
C ARG A 135 -35.15 13.99 -2.56
N ASN A 136 -36.10 13.85 -1.63
CA ASN A 136 -36.02 12.84 -0.57
C ASN A 136 -36.08 11.42 -1.14
N ARG A 137 -36.94 11.19 -2.15
CA ARG A 137 -37.03 9.89 -2.82
C ARG A 137 -35.79 9.56 -3.63
N CYS A 138 -35.18 10.51 -4.32
CA CYS A 138 -33.92 10.28 -5.03
C CYS A 138 -32.77 9.91 -4.07
N VAL A 139 -32.70 10.56 -2.90
CA VAL A 139 -31.73 10.19 -1.85
C VAL A 139 -31.99 8.79 -1.30
N ASP A 140 -33.25 8.42 -1.03
CA ASP A 140 -33.60 7.06 -0.58
C ASP A 140 -33.33 6.00 -1.67
N LEU A 141 -33.68 6.29 -2.93
CA LEU A 141 -33.39 5.44 -4.08
C LEU A 141 -31.90 5.10 -4.15
N LYS A 142 -31.04 6.12 -4.13
CA LYS A 142 -29.58 5.95 -4.12
C LYS A 142 -29.13 5.07 -2.97
N LYS A 143 -29.58 5.36 -1.74
CA LYS A 143 -29.24 4.56 -0.56
C LYS A 143 -29.67 3.10 -0.68
N ARG A 144 -30.87 2.82 -1.21
CA ARG A 144 -31.38 1.46 -1.40
C ARG A 144 -30.66 0.73 -2.51
N ILE A 145 -30.32 1.41 -3.60
CA ILE A 145 -29.51 0.87 -4.70
C ILE A 145 -28.12 0.52 -4.19
N ASP A 146 -27.48 1.42 -3.44
CA ASP A 146 -26.14 1.20 -2.86
C ASP A 146 -26.14 0.07 -1.82
N THR A 147 -27.15 0.00 -0.95
CA THR A 147 -27.25 -1.07 0.07
C THR A 147 -27.44 -2.46 -0.55
N LYS A 148 -28.09 -2.55 -1.72
CA LYS A 148 -28.29 -3.80 -2.47
C LYS A 148 -27.12 -4.16 -3.39
N ALA A 149 -26.09 -3.31 -3.49
CA ALA A 149 -25.01 -3.51 -4.46
C ALA A 149 -24.08 -4.69 -4.09
N GLU A 150 -24.04 -5.17 -2.85
CA GLU A 150 -23.23 -6.32 -2.42
C GLU A 150 -21.80 -6.37 -3.03
N PRO A 151 -21.01 -5.28 -2.96
CA PRO A 151 -19.79 -5.13 -3.77
C PRO A 151 -18.72 -6.18 -3.45
N ILE A 152 -18.69 -6.70 -2.21
CA ILE A 152 -17.80 -7.79 -1.81
C ILE A 152 -18.14 -9.08 -2.55
N LEU A 153 -19.44 -9.42 -2.67
CA LEU A 153 -19.90 -10.60 -3.39
C LEU A 153 -19.63 -10.45 -4.90
N GLN A 154 -19.90 -9.28 -5.47
CA GLN A 154 -19.65 -9.01 -6.89
C GLN A 154 -18.16 -9.18 -7.24
N ALA A 155 -17.27 -8.61 -6.42
CA ALA A 155 -15.83 -8.76 -6.62
C ALA A 155 -15.36 -10.23 -6.44
N ALA A 156 -15.87 -10.93 -5.42
CA ALA A 156 -15.56 -12.36 -5.22
C ALA A 156 -16.05 -13.23 -6.39
N ALA A 157 -17.28 -13.02 -6.86
CA ALA A 157 -17.84 -13.73 -8.02
C ALA A 157 -17.00 -13.49 -9.29
N ALA A 158 -16.55 -12.25 -9.53
CA ALA A 158 -15.65 -11.94 -10.64
C ALA A 158 -14.30 -12.67 -10.52
N ARG A 159 -13.69 -12.72 -9.34
CA ARG A 159 -12.45 -13.49 -9.10
C ARG A 159 -12.62 -14.99 -9.29
N VAL A 160 -13.76 -15.56 -8.89
CA VAL A 160 -14.08 -16.97 -9.17
C VAL A 160 -14.22 -17.19 -10.69
N ILE A 161 -14.86 -16.29 -11.44
CA ILE A 161 -14.90 -16.33 -12.91
C ILE A 161 -13.49 -16.30 -13.50
N ALA A 162 -12.59 -15.46 -12.98
CA ALA A 162 -11.20 -15.36 -13.45
C ALA A 162 -10.45 -16.70 -13.40
N LYS A 163 -10.68 -17.48 -12.32
CA LYS A 163 -10.11 -18.82 -12.15
C LYS A 163 -10.78 -19.86 -13.05
N LEU A 164 -12.12 -19.85 -13.12
CA LEU A 164 -12.90 -20.86 -13.85
C LEU A 164 -12.88 -20.65 -15.38
N LYS A 165 -12.73 -19.41 -15.83
CA LYS A 165 -12.75 -18.98 -17.24
C LYS A 165 -13.91 -19.53 -18.08
N PRO A 166 -15.17 -19.50 -17.59
CA PRO A 166 -16.30 -20.07 -18.33
C PRO A 166 -16.53 -19.37 -19.67
N ALA A 167 -17.09 -20.09 -20.65
CA ALA A 167 -17.45 -19.54 -21.95
C ALA A 167 -18.43 -18.36 -21.83
N GLY A 168 -18.16 -17.27 -22.55
CA GLY A 168 -18.95 -16.03 -22.49
C GLY A 168 -18.66 -15.14 -21.28
N ALA A 169 -17.60 -15.42 -20.49
CA ALA A 169 -17.21 -14.55 -19.38
C ALA A 169 -16.90 -13.12 -19.81
N ALA A 170 -16.12 -12.96 -20.89
CA ALA A 170 -15.79 -11.64 -21.42
C ALA A 170 -17.05 -10.86 -21.83
N ASP A 171 -17.99 -11.51 -22.54
CA ASP A 171 -19.25 -10.88 -22.96
C ASP A 171 -20.09 -10.41 -21.77
N VAL A 172 -20.30 -11.29 -20.79
CA VAL A 172 -21.15 -11.00 -19.64
C VAL A 172 -20.54 -9.89 -18.79
N LEU A 173 -19.23 -9.95 -18.51
CA LEU A 173 -18.57 -8.94 -17.69
C LEU A 173 -18.47 -7.59 -18.40
N MET A 174 -18.20 -7.57 -19.71
CA MET A 174 -18.21 -6.33 -20.50
C MET A 174 -19.61 -5.71 -20.59
N ALA A 175 -20.65 -6.55 -20.67
CA ALA A 175 -22.02 -6.08 -20.68
C ALA A 175 -22.43 -5.52 -19.31
N TYR A 176 -22.02 -6.18 -18.21
CA TYR A 176 -22.31 -5.75 -16.85
C TYR A 176 -21.54 -4.49 -16.41
N LEU A 177 -20.32 -4.28 -16.91
CA LEU A 177 -19.41 -3.23 -16.44
C LEU A 177 -20.03 -1.81 -16.28
N PRO A 178 -20.86 -1.30 -17.20
CA PRO A 178 -21.52 0.01 -17.04
C PRO A 178 -22.51 0.09 -15.86
N PHE A 179 -22.92 -1.06 -15.33
CA PHE A 179 -23.88 -1.20 -14.24
C PHE A 179 -23.19 -1.51 -12.90
N ALA A 180 -21.86 -1.53 -12.84
CA ALA A 180 -21.16 -1.61 -11.57
C ALA A 180 -21.13 -0.22 -10.91
N SER A 181 -21.82 -0.05 -9.78
CA SER A 181 -21.88 1.23 -9.05
C SER A 181 -20.69 1.48 -8.12
N ASP A 182 -20.00 0.42 -7.71
CA ASP A 182 -18.85 0.49 -6.79
C ASP A 182 -17.52 0.48 -7.57
N ALA A 183 -16.65 1.44 -7.28
CA ALA A 183 -15.35 1.57 -7.94
C ALA A 183 -14.44 0.34 -7.75
N MET A 184 -14.52 -0.34 -6.60
CA MET A 184 -13.80 -1.60 -6.34
C MET A 184 -14.27 -2.70 -7.30
N VAL A 185 -15.58 -2.79 -7.55
CA VAL A 185 -16.16 -3.79 -8.45
C VAL A 185 -15.78 -3.48 -9.90
N VAL A 186 -15.82 -2.21 -10.30
CA VAL A 186 -15.34 -1.76 -11.62
C VAL A 186 -13.87 -2.16 -11.82
N ASP A 187 -13.00 -1.87 -10.85
CA ASP A 187 -11.58 -2.18 -10.93
C ASP A 187 -11.33 -3.70 -10.98
N GLU A 188 -12.05 -4.47 -10.17
CA GLU A 188 -11.96 -5.93 -10.17
C GLU A 188 -12.40 -6.51 -11.52
N ILE A 189 -13.54 -6.09 -12.06
CA ILE A 189 -14.01 -6.56 -13.37
C ILE A 189 -12.99 -6.24 -14.46
N CYS A 190 -12.45 -5.01 -14.49
CA CYS A 190 -11.43 -4.63 -15.47
C CYS A 190 -10.18 -5.53 -15.38
N GLN A 191 -9.74 -5.91 -14.17
CA GLN A 191 -8.64 -6.83 -13.99
C GLN A 191 -8.99 -8.26 -14.44
N VAL A 192 -10.15 -8.77 -14.03
CA VAL A 192 -10.65 -10.11 -14.36
C VAL A 192 -10.79 -10.30 -15.86
N LEU A 193 -11.26 -9.28 -16.59
CA LEU A 193 -11.36 -9.32 -18.05
C LEU A 193 -10.02 -9.69 -18.72
N GLY A 194 -8.88 -9.30 -18.16
CA GLY A 194 -7.56 -9.71 -18.66
C GLY A 194 -7.30 -11.22 -18.55
N SER A 195 -7.84 -11.88 -17.54
CA SER A 195 -7.68 -13.34 -17.33
C SER A 195 -8.51 -14.19 -18.30
N VAL A 196 -9.60 -13.62 -18.82
CA VAL A 196 -10.54 -14.22 -19.78
C VAL A 196 -10.48 -13.58 -21.16
N ALA A 197 -9.46 -12.74 -21.43
CA ALA A 197 -9.38 -11.98 -22.68
C ALA A 197 -9.04 -12.82 -23.92
N VAL A 198 -8.48 -14.01 -23.71
CA VAL A 198 -8.04 -14.91 -24.77
C VAL A 198 -8.69 -16.27 -24.58
N ARG A 199 -9.28 -16.79 -25.64
CA ARG A 199 -9.89 -18.12 -25.72
C ARG A 199 -9.45 -18.80 -27.00
N ASP A 200 -9.05 -20.06 -26.90
CA ASP A 200 -8.58 -20.87 -28.03
C ASP A 200 -7.49 -20.16 -28.88
N GLY A 201 -6.61 -19.42 -28.20
CA GLY A 201 -5.51 -18.67 -28.81
C GLY A 201 -5.93 -17.38 -29.53
N LYS A 202 -7.21 -16.97 -29.45
CA LYS A 202 -7.73 -15.74 -30.07
C LYS A 202 -8.23 -14.77 -29.00
N ALA A 203 -8.09 -13.47 -29.26
CA ALA A 203 -8.74 -12.46 -28.44
C ALA A 203 -10.27 -12.64 -28.51
N GLU A 204 -10.93 -12.50 -27.36
CA GLU A 204 -12.39 -12.51 -27.29
C GLU A 204 -12.97 -11.35 -28.13
N PRO A 205 -13.86 -11.63 -29.11
CA PRO A 205 -14.32 -10.61 -30.07
C PRO A 205 -14.97 -9.38 -29.42
N VAL A 206 -15.63 -9.57 -28.27
CA VAL A 206 -16.25 -8.47 -27.51
C VAL A 206 -15.23 -7.45 -27.02
N LEU A 207 -14.02 -7.88 -26.66
CA LEU A 207 -12.96 -6.98 -26.19
C LEU A 207 -12.35 -6.21 -27.36
N VAL A 208 -12.09 -6.89 -28.49
CA VAL A 208 -11.58 -6.24 -29.70
C VAL A 208 -12.55 -5.16 -30.18
N LYS A 209 -13.85 -5.49 -30.26
CA LYS A 209 -14.90 -4.52 -30.62
C LYS A 209 -14.99 -3.37 -29.62
N ALA A 210 -14.81 -3.64 -28.33
CA ALA A 210 -14.95 -2.65 -27.28
C ALA A 210 -13.81 -1.62 -27.23
N LEU A 211 -12.68 -1.85 -27.92
CA LEU A 211 -11.64 -0.83 -28.10
C LEU A 211 -12.18 0.44 -28.79
N GLU A 212 -13.26 0.33 -29.56
CA GLU A 212 -13.92 1.43 -30.26
C GLU A 212 -15.32 1.75 -29.70
N ASP A 213 -15.63 1.30 -28.48
CA ASP A 213 -16.95 1.52 -27.86
C ASP A 213 -17.21 3.02 -27.60
N LYS A 214 -18.48 3.43 -27.67
CA LYS A 214 -18.89 4.80 -27.34
C LYS A 214 -18.60 5.15 -25.88
N LEU A 215 -18.71 4.17 -24.98
CA LEU A 215 -18.47 4.36 -23.55
C LEU A 215 -16.96 4.29 -23.24
N PRO A 216 -16.36 5.36 -22.65
CA PRO A 216 -14.95 5.37 -22.29
C PRO A 216 -14.55 4.23 -21.35
N LEU A 217 -15.44 3.90 -20.40
CA LEU A 217 -15.22 2.80 -19.46
C LEU A 217 -14.97 1.46 -20.16
N LYS A 218 -15.72 1.17 -21.24
CA LYS A 218 -15.57 -0.06 -22.02
C LYS A 218 -14.27 -0.07 -22.84
N ARG A 219 -13.91 1.06 -23.45
CA ARG A 219 -12.61 1.21 -24.14
C ARG A 219 -11.45 0.97 -23.19
N ALA A 220 -11.50 1.60 -22.01
CA ALA A 220 -10.48 1.47 -20.98
C ALA A 220 -10.33 0.02 -20.49
N ALA A 221 -11.44 -0.67 -20.22
CA ALA A 221 -11.45 -2.06 -19.78
C ALA A 221 -10.93 -3.02 -20.86
N ALA A 222 -11.34 -2.84 -22.13
CA ALA A 222 -10.85 -3.63 -23.25
C ALA A 222 -9.34 -3.46 -23.46
N GLY A 223 -8.86 -2.21 -23.43
CA GLY A 223 -7.44 -1.90 -23.54
C GLY A 223 -6.61 -2.50 -22.41
N GLU A 224 -7.08 -2.39 -21.17
CA GLU A 224 -6.44 -3.04 -20.01
C GLU A 224 -6.42 -4.56 -20.14
N ALA A 225 -7.54 -5.17 -20.48
CA ALA A 225 -7.66 -6.62 -20.59
C ALA A 225 -6.68 -7.20 -21.62
N LEU A 226 -6.64 -6.62 -22.83
CA LEU A 226 -5.77 -7.05 -23.91
C LEU A 226 -4.29 -6.77 -23.61
N ALA A 227 -3.96 -5.65 -22.96
CA ALA A 227 -2.60 -5.35 -22.50
C ALA A 227 -2.12 -6.37 -21.45
N ARG A 228 -2.94 -6.68 -20.44
CA ARG A 228 -2.62 -7.64 -19.37
C ARG A 228 -2.49 -9.06 -19.89
N ALA A 229 -3.33 -9.44 -20.85
CA ALA A 229 -3.22 -10.73 -21.54
C ALA A 229 -1.98 -10.83 -22.44
N LYS A 230 -1.28 -9.71 -22.69
CA LYS A 230 -0.11 -9.61 -23.57
C LYS A 230 -0.39 -10.17 -24.97
N PHE A 231 -1.62 -10.02 -25.46
CA PHE A 231 -2.03 -10.59 -26.73
C PHE A 231 -1.45 -9.76 -27.89
N ALA A 232 -0.36 -10.27 -28.47
CA ALA A 232 0.52 -9.51 -29.37
C ALA A 232 -0.21 -8.87 -30.55
N ASP A 233 -1.18 -9.58 -31.15
CA ASP A 233 -1.88 -9.13 -32.36
C ASP A 233 -2.76 -7.89 -32.12
N GLU A 234 -3.25 -7.71 -30.88
CA GLU A 234 -4.09 -6.55 -30.52
C GLU A 234 -3.32 -5.42 -29.84
N LEU A 235 -2.06 -5.63 -29.44
CA LEU A 235 -1.24 -4.56 -28.84
C LEU A 235 -1.16 -3.30 -29.72
N PRO A 236 -1.08 -3.36 -31.07
CA PRO A 236 -1.15 -2.17 -31.92
C PRO A 236 -2.46 -1.39 -31.77
N ASN A 237 -3.59 -2.07 -31.60
CA ASN A 237 -4.89 -1.43 -31.39
C ASN A 237 -5.02 -0.86 -29.97
N VAL A 238 -4.53 -1.59 -28.95
CA VAL A 238 -4.44 -1.09 -27.57
C VAL A 238 -3.58 0.18 -27.50
N LYS A 239 -2.47 0.24 -28.22
CA LYS A 239 -1.61 1.45 -28.28
C LYS A 239 -2.32 2.67 -28.83
N LYS A 240 -3.37 2.52 -29.67
CA LYS A 240 -4.17 3.68 -30.14
C LYS A 240 -4.88 4.37 -28.97
N LEU A 241 -5.26 3.63 -27.94
CA LEU A 241 -5.93 4.17 -26.74
C LEU A 241 -5.02 5.02 -25.86
N LEU A 242 -3.69 4.97 -26.06
CA LEU A 242 -2.77 5.93 -25.45
C LEU A 242 -3.02 7.38 -25.92
N LYS A 243 -3.76 7.55 -27.03
CA LYS A 243 -4.22 8.83 -27.57
C LYS A 243 -5.73 9.02 -27.48
N ASP A 244 -6.44 8.19 -26.70
CA ASP A 244 -7.88 8.33 -26.50
C ASP A 244 -8.19 9.74 -25.96
N PRO A 245 -9.29 10.40 -26.35
CA PRO A 245 -9.66 11.71 -25.81
C PRO A 245 -9.89 11.69 -24.29
N GLU A 246 -10.30 10.56 -23.72
CA GLU A 246 -10.65 10.45 -22.30
C GLU A 246 -9.44 10.13 -21.43
N VAL A 247 -9.19 10.97 -20.43
CA VAL A 247 -8.07 10.84 -19.48
C VAL A 247 -8.09 9.49 -18.77
N SER A 248 -9.29 9.02 -18.38
CA SER A 248 -9.48 7.74 -17.69
C SER A 248 -9.07 6.52 -18.53
N VAL A 249 -9.28 6.59 -19.85
CA VAL A 249 -8.85 5.55 -20.81
C VAL A 249 -7.34 5.53 -20.90
N ARG A 250 -6.72 6.70 -21.16
CA ARG A 250 -5.26 6.83 -21.25
C ARG A 250 -4.58 6.33 -19.98
N TYR A 251 -5.05 6.74 -18.81
CA TYR A 251 -4.52 6.32 -17.51
C TYR A 251 -4.54 4.80 -17.33
N ARG A 252 -5.70 4.17 -17.51
CA ARG A 252 -5.88 2.74 -17.26
C ARG A 252 -5.04 1.89 -18.23
N VAL A 253 -5.06 2.23 -19.52
CA VAL A 253 -4.25 1.54 -20.54
C VAL A 253 -2.76 1.74 -20.30
N CYS A 254 -2.34 2.95 -19.96
CA CYS A 254 -0.94 3.26 -19.65
C CYS A 254 -0.41 2.38 -18.51
N LEU A 255 -1.16 2.25 -17.41
CA LEU A 255 -0.77 1.38 -16.29
C LEU A 255 -0.72 -0.10 -16.68
N ALA A 256 -1.72 -0.57 -17.42
CA ALA A 256 -1.80 -1.97 -17.86
C ALA A 256 -0.63 -2.36 -18.80
N MET A 257 -0.09 -1.39 -19.53
CA MET A 257 1.03 -1.56 -20.45
C MET A 257 2.42 -1.48 -19.78
N ILE A 258 2.53 -1.10 -18.50
CA ILE A 258 3.82 -1.05 -17.78
C ILE A 258 4.62 -2.37 -17.92
N PRO A 259 4.03 -3.57 -17.68
CA PRO A 259 4.76 -4.84 -17.79
C PRO A 259 5.19 -5.21 -19.23
N LEU A 260 4.73 -4.47 -20.24
CA LEU A 260 5.12 -4.66 -21.64
C LEU A 260 6.40 -3.90 -21.99
N HIS A 261 6.86 -3.00 -21.11
CA HIS A 261 8.08 -2.20 -21.30
C HIS A 261 8.07 -1.37 -22.59
N ASP A 262 6.89 -0.99 -23.07
CA ASP A 262 6.75 -0.17 -24.27
C ASP A 262 7.08 1.29 -23.95
N LYS A 263 8.05 1.90 -24.64
CA LYS A 263 8.43 3.30 -24.42
C LYS A 263 7.31 4.30 -24.75
N ALA A 264 6.31 3.90 -25.54
CA ALA A 264 5.19 4.77 -25.93
C ALA A 264 4.33 5.25 -24.75
N ILE A 265 4.38 4.56 -23.61
CA ILE A 265 3.63 4.97 -22.40
C ILE A 265 4.25 6.17 -21.69
N VAL A 266 5.54 6.47 -21.90
CA VAL A 266 6.24 7.51 -21.12
C VAL A 266 5.76 8.92 -21.43
N PRO A 267 5.59 9.34 -22.71
CA PRO A 267 4.94 10.61 -23.02
C PRO A 267 3.55 10.72 -22.41
N VAL A 268 2.77 9.64 -22.43
CA VAL A 268 1.41 9.63 -21.86
C VAL A 268 1.44 9.78 -20.35
N MET A 269 2.34 9.08 -19.65
CA MET A 269 2.57 9.28 -18.21
C MET A 269 2.83 10.75 -17.88
N ILE A 270 3.65 11.42 -18.69
CA ILE A 270 4.00 12.84 -18.51
C ILE A 270 2.77 13.72 -18.73
N ASP A 271 2.00 13.49 -19.80
CA ASP A 271 0.81 14.28 -20.10
C ASP A 271 -0.27 14.14 -19.00
N LEU A 272 -0.45 12.92 -18.46
CA LEU A 272 -1.40 12.66 -17.37
C LEU A 272 -1.09 13.49 -16.10
N LEU A 273 0.17 13.87 -15.87
CA LEU A 273 0.55 14.73 -14.73
C LEU A 273 -0.18 16.09 -14.76
N ALA A 274 -0.55 16.59 -15.93
CA ALA A 274 -1.26 17.86 -16.09
C ALA A 274 -2.78 17.72 -15.86
N GLU A 275 -3.34 16.53 -16.10
CA GLU A 275 -4.76 16.32 -16.35
C GLU A 275 -5.50 15.64 -15.17
N MET A 276 -4.77 14.98 -14.28
CA MET A 276 -5.35 14.23 -13.16
C MET A 276 -5.08 14.86 -11.79
N SER A 277 -5.88 14.48 -10.80
CA SER A 277 -5.64 14.84 -9.40
C SER A 277 -4.40 14.13 -8.84
N PRO A 278 -3.56 14.79 -8.02
CA PRO A 278 -2.37 14.18 -7.41
C PRO A 278 -2.65 12.86 -6.66
N ASN A 279 -3.84 12.73 -6.06
CA ASN A 279 -4.22 11.52 -5.32
C ASN A 279 -4.31 10.27 -6.22
N GLN A 280 -4.48 10.45 -7.53
CA GLN A 280 -4.59 9.37 -8.52
C GLN A 280 -3.30 9.16 -9.31
N LEU A 281 -2.35 10.10 -9.23
CA LEU A 281 -1.13 10.13 -10.05
C LEU A 281 0.05 9.36 -9.46
N TRP A 282 -0.02 8.92 -8.21
CA TRP A 282 1.09 8.23 -7.56
C TRP A 282 1.66 7.04 -8.35
N PRO A 283 0.90 6.19 -9.08
CA PRO A 283 1.49 5.09 -9.85
C PRO A 283 2.27 5.58 -11.06
N ILE A 284 1.81 6.68 -11.67
CA ILE A 284 2.43 7.32 -12.83
C ILE A 284 3.71 8.04 -12.40
N GLU A 285 3.64 8.79 -11.30
CA GLU A 285 4.79 9.46 -10.71
C GLU A 285 5.89 8.47 -10.30
N GLU A 286 5.52 7.40 -9.60
CA GLU A 286 6.44 6.33 -9.20
C GLU A 286 7.13 5.69 -10.42
N ALA A 287 6.38 5.40 -11.49
CA ALA A 287 6.95 4.85 -12.72
C ALA A 287 7.96 5.82 -13.38
N LEU A 288 7.61 7.11 -13.48
CA LEU A 288 8.50 8.13 -14.02
C LEU A 288 9.76 8.33 -13.17
N LEU A 289 9.61 8.35 -11.84
CA LEU A 289 10.72 8.44 -10.89
C LEU A 289 11.67 7.24 -11.00
N ARG A 290 11.13 6.02 -11.13
CA ARG A 290 11.96 4.82 -11.36
C ARG A 290 12.76 4.89 -12.65
N LEU A 291 12.12 5.32 -13.73
CA LEU A 291 12.77 5.48 -15.02
C LEU A 291 13.90 6.50 -14.97
N ALA A 292 13.65 7.64 -14.34
CA ALA A 292 14.59 8.75 -14.24
C ALA A 292 15.72 8.51 -13.22
N GLY A 293 15.44 7.84 -12.11
CA GLY A 293 16.35 7.69 -10.98
C GLY A 293 16.89 9.05 -10.53
N ASP A 294 18.21 9.13 -10.33
CA ASP A 294 18.91 10.36 -9.90
C ASP A 294 18.78 11.54 -10.89
N LYS A 295 18.29 11.31 -12.11
CA LYS A 295 18.07 12.36 -13.13
C LYS A 295 16.64 12.92 -13.10
N ALA A 296 15.79 12.48 -12.16
CA ALA A 296 14.43 12.97 -12.04
C ALA A 296 14.39 14.49 -11.83
N PRO A 297 13.47 15.22 -12.49
CA PRO A 297 13.30 16.65 -12.25
C PRO A 297 12.82 16.89 -10.81
N ASN A 298 13.37 17.91 -10.15
CA ASN A 298 12.97 18.30 -8.80
C ASN A 298 11.67 19.12 -8.81
N VAL A 299 10.56 18.45 -9.10
CA VAL A 299 9.21 19.04 -9.17
C VAL A 299 8.21 18.17 -8.41
N THR A 300 7.16 18.79 -7.89
CA THR A 300 6.05 18.08 -7.22
C THR A 300 4.84 18.00 -8.15
N LEU A 301 3.95 17.01 -7.96
CA LEU A 301 2.72 16.89 -8.75
C LEU A 301 1.85 18.16 -8.75
N GLY A 302 1.87 18.94 -7.66
CA GLY A 302 1.18 20.22 -7.58
C GLY A 302 -0.31 20.10 -7.26
N ALA A 303 -0.80 20.92 -6.32
CA ALA A 303 -2.20 20.89 -5.88
C ALA A 303 -3.17 21.58 -6.86
N ASP A 304 -2.68 22.58 -7.62
CA ASP A 304 -3.45 23.34 -8.60
C ASP A 304 -3.02 23.06 -10.05
N ALA A 305 -3.80 23.55 -11.01
CA ALA A 305 -3.59 23.30 -12.44
C ALA A 305 -2.29 23.90 -12.99
N ALA A 306 -1.86 25.05 -12.46
CA ALA A 306 -0.62 25.69 -12.91
C ALA A 306 0.60 24.90 -12.41
N ALA A 307 0.58 24.46 -11.15
CA ALA A 307 1.61 23.60 -10.58
C ALA A 307 1.71 22.26 -11.31
N ARG A 308 0.58 21.63 -11.67
CA ARG A 308 0.54 20.41 -12.50
C ARG A 308 1.16 20.61 -13.88
N LYS A 309 0.86 21.72 -14.56
CA LYS A 309 1.49 22.05 -15.85
C LYS A 309 3.00 22.25 -15.73
N ASN A 310 3.46 22.88 -14.64
CA ASN A 310 4.90 23.04 -14.39
C ASN A 310 5.59 21.69 -14.15
N CYS A 311 4.94 20.78 -13.41
CA CYS A 311 5.43 19.41 -13.22
C CYS A 311 5.54 18.67 -14.56
N GLN A 312 4.48 18.67 -15.36
CA GLN A 312 4.45 18.08 -16.70
C GLN A 312 5.56 18.64 -17.59
N ALA A 313 5.75 19.97 -17.62
CA ALA A 313 6.78 20.60 -18.44
C ALA A 313 8.21 20.19 -18.03
N ALA A 314 8.46 20.07 -16.73
CA ALA A 314 9.76 19.63 -16.23
C ALA A 314 10.05 18.16 -16.58
N TRP A 315 9.04 17.29 -16.48
CA TRP A 315 9.12 15.90 -16.91
C TRP A 315 9.28 15.76 -18.43
N ALA A 316 8.58 16.57 -19.21
CA ALA A 316 8.74 16.62 -20.67
C ALA A 316 10.17 17.03 -21.07
N LYS A 317 10.75 18.03 -20.37
CA LYS A 317 12.14 18.44 -20.56
C LYS A 317 13.14 17.33 -20.22
N TRP A 318 12.91 16.62 -19.11
CA TRP A 318 13.72 15.45 -18.77
C TRP A 318 13.64 14.37 -19.87
N TYR A 319 12.44 14.04 -20.34
CA TYR A 319 12.21 13.01 -21.34
C TYR A 319 12.89 13.36 -22.67
N ALA A 320 12.84 14.62 -23.11
CA ALA A 320 13.51 15.08 -24.33
C ALA A 320 15.03 14.80 -24.34
N THR A 321 15.67 14.74 -23.17
CA THR A 321 17.11 14.44 -23.04
C THR A 321 17.40 12.98 -22.68
N SER A 322 16.42 12.25 -22.16
CA SER A 322 16.61 10.90 -21.59
C SER A 322 15.99 9.77 -22.42
N ALA A 323 15.12 10.07 -23.39
CA ALA A 323 14.35 9.09 -24.17
C ALA A 323 15.22 8.01 -24.85
N ALA A 324 16.37 8.41 -25.41
CA ALA A 324 17.27 7.50 -26.11
C ALA A 324 17.91 6.46 -25.17
N THR A 325 18.26 6.87 -23.95
CA THR A 325 18.93 6.02 -22.95
C THR A 325 17.97 5.36 -21.96
N LEU A 326 16.67 5.45 -22.21
CA LEU A 326 15.65 4.99 -21.30
C LEU A 326 15.65 3.46 -21.19
N ASP A 327 15.85 2.95 -19.98
CA ASP A 327 15.73 1.53 -19.65
C ASP A 327 14.38 1.24 -19.00
N MET A 328 13.48 0.65 -19.80
CA MET A 328 12.13 0.30 -19.36
C MET A 328 12.11 -0.86 -18.36
N LYS A 329 13.20 -1.65 -18.26
CA LYS A 329 13.29 -2.75 -17.29
C LYS A 329 13.29 -2.25 -15.85
N LYS A 330 13.65 -0.99 -15.61
CA LYS A 330 13.54 -0.35 -14.29
C LYS A 330 12.12 -0.34 -13.74
N LEU A 331 11.09 -0.41 -14.60
CA LEU A 331 9.70 -0.56 -14.17
C LEU A 331 9.39 -1.97 -13.65
N SER A 332 10.16 -2.97 -14.07
CA SER A 332 10.12 -4.34 -13.55
C SER A 332 11.11 -4.63 -12.43
N GLU A 333 12.06 -3.73 -12.18
CA GLU A 333 13.02 -3.81 -11.08
C GLU A 333 12.31 -3.43 -9.76
N GLU A 334 11.80 -4.49 -9.11
CA GLU A 334 11.26 -4.60 -7.76
C GLU A 334 9.88 -3.93 -7.50
N ASN A 335 8.84 -4.66 -7.94
CA ASN A 335 7.65 -4.99 -7.14
C ASN A 335 7.26 -6.47 -7.40
N VAL A 336 8.27 -7.33 -7.59
CA VAL A 336 8.06 -8.74 -7.25
C VAL A 336 8.00 -8.74 -5.73
N TYR A 337 6.89 -9.15 -5.13
CA TYR A 337 6.88 -9.46 -3.71
C TYR A 337 7.85 -10.61 -3.51
N LEU A 338 9.13 -10.30 -3.25
CA LEU A 338 10.21 -11.28 -3.19
C LEU A 338 9.99 -12.23 -1.99
N GLY A 339 9.04 -11.89 -1.12
CA GLY A 339 8.73 -12.60 0.10
C GLY A 339 9.76 -12.33 1.18
N TYR A 340 10.65 -11.35 0.96
CA TYR A 340 11.77 -11.08 1.84
C TYR A 340 11.36 -10.12 2.94
N THR A 341 11.74 -10.44 4.18
CA THR A 341 11.41 -9.61 5.35
C THR A 341 12.66 -9.02 5.94
N LEU A 342 12.84 -7.71 5.79
CA LEU A 342 13.83 -6.95 6.51
C LEU A 342 13.38 -6.76 7.96
N ILE A 343 14.25 -7.06 8.93
CA ILE A 343 13.99 -6.89 10.36
C ILE A 343 15.10 -6.05 10.97
N VAL A 344 14.69 -5.02 11.72
CA VAL A 344 15.56 -4.17 12.53
C VAL A 344 15.30 -4.50 13.99
N GLN A 345 16.30 -5.03 14.68
CA GLN A 345 16.21 -5.41 16.09
C GLN A 345 17.39 -4.91 16.91
N HIS A 346 17.20 -4.88 18.22
CA HIS A 346 18.27 -4.73 19.19
C HIS A 346 18.37 -5.97 20.05
N ASN A 347 19.45 -6.74 19.88
CA ASN A 347 19.70 -7.91 20.69
C ASN A 347 20.29 -7.48 22.03
N ASN A 348 19.61 -7.83 23.11
CA ASN A 348 20.02 -7.54 24.48
C ASN A 348 20.05 -8.80 25.37
N ARG A 349 20.04 -10.01 24.79
CA ARG A 349 20.13 -11.25 25.56
C ARG A 349 21.58 -11.57 25.92
N ILE A 350 21.85 -11.79 27.21
CA ILE A 350 23.15 -12.29 27.69
C ILE A 350 23.06 -13.82 27.81
N GLY A 351 23.62 -14.57 26.84
CA GLY A 351 23.70 -16.05 26.77
C GLY A 351 22.35 -16.77 26.50
N ALA A 352 22.21 -17.84 25.72
CA ALA A 352 23.10 -18.70 24.95
C ALA A 352 22.97 -18.41 23.44
N GLY A 353 24.09 -18.03 22.80
CA GLY A 353 24.13 -17.58 21.39
C GLY A 353 25.07 -16.40 21.12
N GLY A 354 25.68 -15.81 22.15
CA GLY A 354 26.88 -14.97 22.01
C GLY A 354 26.72 -13.57 21.40
N GLY A 355 25.50 -13.04 21.24
CA GLY A 355 25.29 -11.66 20.81
C GLY A 355 25.06 -10.76 22.01
N GLY A 356 26.04 -9.96 22.42
CA GLY A 356 25.88 -8.94 23.46
C GLY A 356 24.84 -7.87 23.09
N ASN A 357 24.79 -6.77 23.86
CA ASN A 357 23.93 -5.61 23.63
C ASN A 357 24.24 -4.93 22.27
N VAL A 358 23.66 -5.43 21.18
CA VAL A 358 24.08 -5.12 19.79
C VAL A 358 22.85 -4.97 18.89
N GLY A 359 22.84 -3.91 18.09
CA GLY A 359 21.86 -3.73 17.03
C GLY A 359 22.07 -4.72 15.89
N GLU A 360 21.02 -5.31 15.37
CA GLU A 360 21.08 -6.23 14.24
C GLU A 360 20.05 -5.86 13.18
N ILE A 361 20.48 -5.86 11.92
CA ILE A 361 19.60 -5.74 10.76
C ILE A 361 19.82 -6.98 9.92
N PHE A 362 18.76 -7.69 9.58
CA PHE A 362 18.85 -8.90 8.76
C PHE A 362 17.62 -9.03 7.89
N GLU A 363 17.74 -9.85 6.85
CA GLU A 363 16.64 -10.14 5.95
C GLU A 363 16.35 -11.64 5.91
N LEU A 364 15.07 -11.96 5.97
CA LEU A 364 14.56 -13.31 5.83
C LEU A 364 14.18 -13.59 4.38
N ASP A 365 14.35 -14.83 3.93
CA ASP A 365 13.66 -15.32 2.74
C ASP A 365 12.20 -15.73 3.07
N LYS A 366 11.46 -16.18 2.05
CA LYS A 366 10.08 -16.67 2.19
C LYS A 366 9.94 -17.85 3.15
N ASP A 367 11.01 -18.64 3.31
CA ASP A 367 11.07 -19.85 4.14
C ASP A 367 11.59 -19.52 5.56
N LYS A 368 11.73 -18.22 5.88
CA LYS A 368 12.20 -17.67 7.16
C LYS A 368 13.69 -17.90 7.45
N ASN A 369 14.50 -18.21 6.44
CA ASN A 369 15.95 -18.30 6.60
C ASN A 369 16.58 -16.91 6.51
N ILE A 370 17.59 -16.65 7.35
CA ILE A 370 18.37 -15.41 7.27
C ILE A 370 19.25 -15.44 6.02
N ARG A 371 18.99 -14.53 5.08
CA ARG A 371 19.77 -14.36 3.84
C ARG A 371 21.11 -13.68 4.11
N TRP A 372 21.05 -12.64 4.93
CA TRP A 372 22.20 -11.85 5.34
C TRP A 372 21.87 -11.16 6.67
N LYS A 373 22.90 -10.78 7.42
CA LYS A 373 22.80 -10.10 8.71
C LYS A 373 23.96 -9.12 8.88
N VAL A 374 23.65 -7.94 9.38
CA VAL A 374 24.61 -6.90 9.78
C VAL A 374 24.45 -6.62 11.27
N SER A 375 25.58 -6.56 11.99
CA SER A 375 25.63 -6.16 13.39
C SER A 375 26.16 -4.73 13.51
N ILE A 376 25.49 -3.90 14.32
CA ILE A 376 25.80 -2.49 14.59
C ILE A 376 25.90 -2.33 16.12
N PRO A 377 27.10 -2.50 16.70
CA PRO A 377 27.26 -2.59 18.16
C PRO A 377 26.92 -1.30 18.93
N THR A 378 27.22 -0.13 18.36
CA THR A 378 27.15 1.16 19.07
C THR A 378 26.10 2.13 18.52
N GLY A 379 25.46 1.78 17.40
CA GLY A 379 24.56 2.69 16.68
C GLY A 379 23.13 2.75 17.22
N TYR A 380 22.68 1.71 17.92
CA TYR A 380 21.26 1.52 18.30
C TYR A 380 20.32 1.74 17.10
N PRO A 381 20.37 0.87 16.07
CA PRO A 381 19.59 1.03 14.85
C PRO A 381 18.11 0.83 15.15
N VAL A 382 17.28 1.85 14.86
CA VAL A 382 15.83 1.85 15.17
C VAL A 382 14.94 1.83 13.93
N ASP A 383 15.49 2.19 12.76
CA ASP A 383 14.84 2.07 11.46
C ASP A 383 15.88 1.81 10.37
N ALA A 384 15.49 1.08 9.34
CA ALA A 384 16.33 0.83 8.17
C ALA A 384 15.50 0.48 6.94
N HIS A 385 16.05 0.80 5.76
CA HIS A 385 15.50 0.40 4.46
C HIS A 385 16.61 -0.16 3.60
N LEU A 386 16.28 -1.15 2.78
CA LEU A 386 17.17 -1.58 1.69
C LEU A 386 17.05 -0.58 0.53
N VAL A 387 18.18 -0.19 -0.04
CA VAL A 387 18.30 0.77 -1.14
C VAL A 387 19.10 0.09 -2.25
N GLY A 388 18.53 0.07 -3.47
CA GLY A 388 19.19 -0.52 -4.65
C GLY A 388 19.56 -2.00 -4.47
N GLY A 389 18.76 -2.77 -3.72
CA GLY A 389 18.91 -4.21 -3.51
C GLY A 389 20.15 -4.68 -2.73
N SER A 390 21.08 -3.79 -2.37
CA SER A 390 22.41 -4.15 -1.88
C SER A 390 22.98 -3.23 -0.79
N ARG A 391 22.26 -2.18 -0.42
CA ARG A 391 22.69 -1.23 0.63
C ARG A 391 21.58 -0.98 1.63
N LEU A 392 21.96 -0.66 2.86
CA LEU A 392 21.05 -0.31 3.94
C LEU A 392 21.20 1.17 4.24
N ILE A 393 20.10 1.93 4.20
CA ILE A 393 20.05 3.22 4.88
C ILE A 393 19.50 2.99 6.29
N VAL A 394 20.20 3.49 7.32
CA VAL A 394 19.96 3.14 8.72
C VAL A 394 19.88 4.39 9.58
N ALA A 395 18.85 4.50 10.41
CA ALA A 395 18.76 5.48 11.49
C ALA A 395 19.43 4.91 12.74
N GLU A 396 20.61 5.43 13.08
CA GLU A 396 21.39 5.03 14.26
C GLU A 396 21.12 6.03 15.40
N TYR A 397 20.13 5.71 16.24
CA TYR A 397 19.59 6.62 17.24
C TYR A 397 20.66 7.12 18.23
N SER A 398 21.43 6.22 18.84
CA SER A 398 22.45 6.57 19.84
C SER A 398 23.70 7.21 19.23
N ALA A 399 23.94 6.99 17.93
CA ALA A 399 25.06 7.60 17.22
C ALA A 399 24.72 8.96 16.58
N ASN A 400 23.49 9.47 16.77
CA ASN A 400 23.03 10.75 16.21
C ASN A 400 23.25 10.89 14.69
N LYS A 401 23.16 9.77 13.96
CA LYS A 401 23.49 9.76 12.54
C LYS A 401 22.59 8.85 11.73
N VAL A 402 22.55 9.13 10.44
CA VAL A 402 22.10 8.19 9.42
C VAL A 402 23.31 7.66 8.66
N SER A 403 23.35 6.36 8.40
CA SER A 403 24.39 5.75 7.58
C SER A 403 23.81 4.94 6.43
N GLU A 404 24.48 4.99 5.28
CA GLU A 404 24.31 4.02 4.19
C GLU A 404 25.43 2.99 4.31
N ARG A 405 25.08 1.71 4.44
CA ARG A 405 26.01 0.59 4.60
C ARG A 405 25.81 -0.42 3.50
N ASP A 406 26.85 -1.19 3.16
CA ASP A 406 26.63 -2.42 2.40
C ASP A 406 26.08 -3.54 3.30
N LEU A 407 25.72 -4.69 2.71
CA LEU A 407 25.21 -5.85 3.45
C LEU A 407 26.28 -6.56 4.32
N LYS A 408 27.54 -6.11 4.29
CA LYS A 408 28.59 -6.56 5.23
C LYS A 408 28.67 -5.65 6.46
N GLY A 409 28.04 -4.48 6.41
CA GLY A 409 28.00 -3.50 7.48
C GLY A 409 28.96 -2.31 7.30
N ASP A 410 29.72 -2.28 6.20
CA ASP A 410 30.68 -1.21 5.94
C ASP A 410 29.93 0.08 5.57
N VAL A 411 30.25 1.17 6.26
CA VAL A 411 29.68 2.50 5.99
C VAL A 411 30.21 3.01 4.65
N LYS A 412 29.31 3.32 3.72
CA LYS A 412 29.61 3.92 2.41
C LYS A 412 29.24 5.40 2.36
N TRP A 413 28.31 5.83 3.20
CA TRP A 413 27.92 7.21 3.37
C TRP A 413 27.38 7.41 4.78
N GLU A 414 27.56 8.60 5.34
CA GLU A 414 26.95 8.96 6.63
C GLU A 414 26.69 10.44 6.73
N TYR A 415 25.69 10.78 7.55
CA TYR A 415 25.27 12.12 7.86
C TYR A 415 24.96 12.24 9.36
N PHE A 416 25.60 13.21 10.01
CA PHE A 416 25.35 13.52 11.42
C PHE A 416 24.16 14.46 11.54
N CYS A 417 23.10 14.01 12.20
CA CYS A 417 21.80 14.67 12.19
C CYS A 417 21.70 15.86 13.16
N GLY A 418 22.65 16.00 14.10
CA GLY A 418 22.57 16.98 15.19
C GLY A 418 21.48 16.66 16.23
N GLY A 419 20.95 15.43 16.22
CA GLY A 419 19.93 14.91 17.13
C GLY A 419 19.73 13.41 16.88
N ASN A 420 18.87 12.76 17.67
CA ASN A 420 18.66 11.32 17.58
C ASN A 420 17.62 10.96 16.49
N PRO A 421 18.03 10.39 15.34
CA PRO A 421 17.09 9.99 14.30
C PRO A 421 16.31 8.75 14.72
N PHE A 422 14.99 8.77 14.53
CA PHE A 422 14.13 7.60 14.80
C PHE A 422 13.47 7.02 13.54
N ALA A 423 13.45 7.75 12.43
CA ALA A 423 12.99 7.25 11.14
C ALA A 423 13.86 7.79 10.01
N VAL A 424 14.03 6.96 8.97
CA VAL A 424 14.82 7.30 7.78
C VAL A 424 14.16 6.76 6.53
N GLN A 425 14.23 7.52 5.43
CA GLN A 425 13.80 7.05 4.11
C GLN A 425 14.74 7.58 3.02
N ARG A 426 15.19 6.69 2.14
CA ARG A 426 15.71 7.13 0.84
C ARG A 426 14.52 7.49 -0.03
N LEU A 427 14.49 8.72 -0.52
CA LEU A 427 13.45 9.22 -1.39
C LEU A 427 13.78 8.89 -2.86
N PRO A 428 12.77 8.85 -3.75
CA PRO A 428 12.99 8.54 -5.16
C PRO A 428 13.93 9.51 -5.89
N ASN A 429 13.99 10.77 -5.45
CA ASN A 429 14.92 11.80 -5.94
C ASN A 429 16.39 11.59 -5.48
N GLY A 430 16.67 10.51 -4.76
CA GLY A 430 17.99 10.21 -4.23
C GLY A 430 18.31 10.89 -2.90
N ASN A 431 17.49 11.81 -2.39
CA ASN A 431 17.68 12.44 -1.09
C ASN A 431 17.30 11.51 0.07
N THR A 432 17.72 11.86 1.28
CA THR A 432 17.39 11.16 2.52
C THR A 432 16.48 12.01 3.38
N PHE A 433 15.25 11.54 3.61
CA PHE A 433 14.40 12.06 4.67
C PHE A 433 14.80 11.47 6.01
N VAL A 434 14.90 12.30 7.04
CA VAL A 434 15.22 11.89 8.41
C VAL A 434 14.28 12.57 9.39
N ALA A 435 13.75 11.79 10.34
CA ALA A 435 12.91 12.31 11.41
C ALA A 435 13.57 12.20 12.77
N MET A 436 13.52 13.30 13.51
CA MET A 436 13.88 13.43 14.92
C MET A 436 12.69 14.05 15.66
N GLN A 437 12.67 13.96 16.99
CA GLN A 437 11.53 14.47 17.77
C GLN A 437 11.31 15.97 17.59
N GLY A 438 12.39 16.74 17.57
CA GLY A 438 12.37 18.20 17.42
C GLY A 438 12.47 18.71 15.99
N ARG A 439 12.71 17.84 14.99
CA ARG A 439 13.01 18.30 13.63
C ARG A 439 12.87 17.20 12.60
N LEU A 440 12.37 17.58 11.43
CA LEU A 440 12.34 16.76 10.23
C LEU A 440 13.25 17.39 9.18
N ILE A 441 14.01 16.58 8.44
CA ILE A 441 14.95 17.07 7.42
C ILE A 441 14.92 16.23 6.15
N GLU A 442 15.35 16.86 5.06
CA GLU A 442 15.74 16.19 3.83
C GLU A 442 17.17 16.59 3.48
N VAL A 443 18.02 15.60 3.23
CA VAL A 443 19.45 15.78 2.96
C VAL A 443 19.78 15.19 1.60
N ASP A 444 20.50 15.94 0.77
CA ASP A 444 20.98 15.43 -0.51
C ASP A 444 22.18 14.47 -0.34
N ARG A 445 22.63 13.88 -1.45
CA ARG A 445 23.80 12.97 -1.45
C ARG A 445 25.12 13.66 -1.05
N ASN A 446 25.20 14.97 -1.28
CA ASN A 446 26.35 15.81 -0.95
C ASN A 446 26.33 16.26 0.52
N LYS A 447 25.37 15.78 1.32
CA LYS A 447 25.18 16.10 2.74
C LYS A 447 24.67 17.53 2.98
N ASN A 448 24.11 18.18 1.98
CA ASN A 448 23.42 19.44 2.16
C ASN A 448 22.00 19.17 2.63
N GLU A 449 21.58 19.90 3.66
CA GLU A 449 20.18 19.94 4.04
C GLU A 449 19.41 20.82 3.05
N VAL A 450 18.56 20.18 2.25
CA VAL A 450 17.75 20.84 1.20
C VAL A 450 16.35 21.18 1.69
N TRP A 451 15.94 20.62 2.83
CA TRP A 451 14.67 20.96 3.48
C TRP A 451 14.74 20.70 4.98
N SER A 452 14.02 21.53 5.75
CA SER A 452 13.91 21.41 7.19
C SER A 452 12.55 21.87 7.71
N TYR A 453 12.11 21.22 8.78
CA TYR A 453 10.96 21.63 9.58
C TYR A 453 11.29 21.46 11.07
N GLN A 454 11.23 22.55 11.82
CA GLN A 454 11.44 22.55 13.26
C GLN A 454 10.12 22.28 13.99
N ARG A 455 10.17 21.42 15.00
CA ARG A 455 9.07 21.16 15.92
C ARG A 455 9.46 21.65 17.33
N PRO A 456 8.96 22.81 17.78
CA PRO A 456 9.36 23.39 19.07
C PRO A 456 9.13 22.46 20.26
N ASN A 457 8.02 21.72 20.26
CA ASN A 457 7.64 20.84 21.37
C ASN A 457 8.46 19.55 21.45
N SER A 458 9.30 19.26 20.44
CA SER A 458 10.10 18.03 20.39
C SER A 458 9.30 16.76 20.70
N ASP A 459 8.11 16.66 20.11
CA ASP A 459 7.10 15.64 20.42
C ASP A 459 6.79 14.73 19.24
N ILE A 460 7.55 14.79 18.13
CA ILE A 460 7.32 13.88 16.99
C ILE A 460 7.76 12.46 17.36
N ILE A 461 6.89 11.49 17.17
CA ILE A 461 7.15 10.08 17.54
C ILE A 461 6.97 9.09 16.39
N ARG A 462 6.29 9.49 15.31
CA ARG A 462 6.22 8.77 14.03
C ARG A 462 6.31 9.80 12.93
N ALA A 463 7.01 9.50 11.85
CA ALA A 463 7.05 10.35 10.69
C ALA A 463 7.37 9.54 9.44
N LYS A 464 6.81 9.97 8.31
CA LYS A 464 7.09 9.43 6.98
C LYS A 464 6.90 10.55 5.96
N LYS A 465 7.83 10.64 5.01
CA LYS A 465 7.64 11.37 3.75
C LYS A 465 6.80 10.52 2.80
N LEU A 466 5.72 11.09 2.30
CA LEU A 466 4.80 10.45 1.37
C LEU A 466 5.27 10.68 -0.08
N PRO A 467 4.91 9.79 -1.02
CA PRO A 467 5.18 9.99 -2.45
C PRO A 467 4.68 11.33 -2.98
N THR A 468 3.54 11.82 -2.44
CA THR A 468 2.96 13.12 -2.79
C THR A 468 3.83 14.34 -2.43
N GLY A 469 4.96 14.13 -1.74
CA GLY A 469 5.83 15.20 -1.23
C GLY A 469 5.42 15.73 0.15
N GLU A 470 4.26 15.33 0.66
CA GLU A 470 3.80 15.64 2.00
C GLU A 470 4.59 14.88 3.07
N VAL A 471 4.63 15.45 4.27
CA VAL A 471 5.21 14.84 5.45
C VAL A 471 4.08 14.54 6.41
N ALA A 472 3.90 13.26 6.71
CA ALA A 472 2.94 12.78 7.69
C ALA A 472 3.67 12.44 8.99
N PHE A 473 3.17 12.90 10.12
CA PHE A 473 3.76 12.61 11.42
C PHE A 473 2.74 12.58 12.56
N ILE A 474 3.08 11.90 13.65
CA ILE A 474 2.29 11.84 14.88
C ILE A 474 3.06 12.51 16.01
N THR A 475 2.34 13.32 16.79
CA THR A 475 2.85 14.01 17.98
C THR A 475 2.49 13.24 19.25
N ASN A 476 3.30 13.40 20.29
CA ASN A 476 3.07 12.82 21.62
C ASN A 476 2.74 13.91 22.64
N GLN A 477 1.45 14.24 22.75
CA GLN A 477 0.95 15.26 23.67
C GLN A 477 -0.12 14.68 24.61
N GLY A 478 0.05 13.43 25.04
CA GLY A 478 -0.92 12.72 25.85
C GLY A 478 -2.26 12.60 25.13
N ILE A 479 -3.35 12.99 25.80
CA ILE A 479 -4.70 12.98 25.20
C ILE A 479 -4.83 13.89 23.96
N ASN A 480 -3.91 14.85 23.79
CA ASN A 480 -3.87 15.78 22.66
C ASN A 480 -2.94 15.31 21.54
N SER A 481 -2.55 14.03 21.52
CA SER A 481 -1.74 13.48 20.42
C SER A 481 -2.47 13.60 19.09
N GLN A 482 -1.76 14.03 18.06
CA GLN A 482 -2.35 14.33 16.76
C GLN A 482 -1.60 13.63 15.65
N TYR A 483 -2.33 13.19 14.64
CA TYR A 483 -1.80 12.94 13.31
C TYR A 483 -1.84 14.26 12.53
N ILE A 484 -0.73 14.58 11.86
CA ILE A 484 -0.57 15.78 11.03
C ILE A 484 -0.01 15.35 9.68
N ARG A 485 -0.63 15.80 8.59
CA ARG A 485 -0.12 15.69 7.22
C ARG A 485 0.06 17.09 6.66
N MET A 486 1.29 17.41 6.30
CA MET A 486 1.72 18.75 5.91
C MET A 486 2.37 18.71 4.54
N ASP A 487 2.01 19.65 3.65
CA ASP A 487 2.78 19.90 2.44
C ASP A 487 4.18 20.38 2.82
N ALA A 488 5.23 19.67 2.41
CA ALA A 488 6.58 20.02 2.83
C ALA A 488 7.04 21.35 2.26
N ARG A 489 6.61 21.71 1.05
CA ARG A 489 7.06 22.92 0.37
C ARG A 489 6.40 24.16 0.96
N THR A 490 5.08 24.14 1.11
CA THR A 490 4.32 25.29 1.61
C THR A 490 4.25 25.33 3.14
N ARG A 491 4.53 24.20 3.80
CA ARG A 491 4.33 23.96 5.24
C ARG A 491 2.85 24.08 5.66
N GLN A 492 1.93 24.05 4.69
CA GLN A 492 0.50 24.04 4.96
C GLN A 492 0.10 22.69 5.54
N ILE A 493 -0.63 22.71 6.65
CA ILE A 493 -1.24 21.52 7.22
C ILE A 493 -2.48 21.20 6.40
N ASN A 494 -2.43 20.09 5.66
CA ASN A 494 -3.52 19.62 4.81
C ASN A 494 -4.51 18.75 5.57
N LYS A 495 -4.02 17.97 6.55
CA LYS A 495 -4.84 17.13 7.43
C LYS A 495 -4.31 17.16 8.85
N GLN A 496 -5.23 17.21 9.80
CA GLN A 496 -4.94 17.15 11.23
C GLN A 496 -6.14 16.56 11.95
N PHE A 497 -5.91 15.54 12.77
CA PHE A 497 -6.93 14.99 13.65
C PHE A 497 -6.31 14.35 14.89
N GLN A 498 -7.10 14.22 15.95
CA GLN A 498 -6.65 13.56 17.17
C GLN A 498 -6.48 12.06 16.95
N VAL A 499 -5.41 11.51 17.51
CA VAL A 499 -5.15 10.08 17.60
C VAL A 499 -5.01 9.69 19.06
N THR A 500 -5.34 8.44 19.37
CA THR A 500 -5.08 7.91 20.71
C THR A 500 -3.58 7.97 20.99
N PRO A 501 -3.15 8.45 22.18
CA PRO A 501 -1.73 8.59 22.49
C PRO A 501 -0.94 7.33 22.17
N VAL A 502 0.24 7.51 21.58
CA VAL A 502 1.17 6.44 21.22
C VAL A 502 2.35 6.52 22.18
N GLN A 503 2.39 5.60 23.14
CA GLN A 503 3.27 5.68 24.32
C GLN A 503 4.65 5.04 24.13
N MET A 504 5.12 4.92 22.88
CA MET A 504 6.39 4.28 22.55
C MET A 504 7.14 5.08 21.50
N LEU A 505 8.37 5.50 21.84
CA LEU A 505 9.31 6.06 20.88
C LEU A 505 9.83 4.92 19.99
N PHE A 506 10.11 5.19 18.71
CA PHE A 506 10.48 4.21 17.68
C PHE A 506 9.32 3.40 17.13
N GLY A 507 9.51 2.87 15.92
CA GLY A 507 8.49 2.15 15.17
C GLY A 507 7.92 2.98 14.02
N SER A 508 6.96 2.42 13.31
CA SER A 508 6.37 3.06 12.13
C SER A 508 4.86 3.16 12.23
N MET A 509 4.33 4.13 11.50
CA MET A 509 2.94 4.16 11.06
C MET A 509 2.92 3.90 9.56
N ASP A 510 1.73 3.66 9.00
CA ASP A 510 1.57 3.63 7.55
C ASP A 510 0.40 4.49 7.10
N VAL A 511 0.58 5.19 5.97
CA VAL A 511 -0.47 6.01 5.35
C VAL A 511 -0.87 5.29 4.07
N LEU A 512 -2.14 4.91 3.98
CA LEU A 512 -2.69 4.10 2.91
C LEU A 512 -3.04 4.97 1.68
N PRO A 513 -3.12 4.38 0.47
CA PRO A 513 -3.48 5.14 -0.74
C PRO A 513 -4.84 5.85 -0.66
N ASN A 514 -5.80 5.31 0.10
CA ASN A 514 -7.10 5.94 0.35
C ASN A 514 -7.04 7.10 1.37
N GLY A 515 -5.87 7.40 1.93
CA GLY A 515 -5.63 8.43 2.93
C GLY A 515 -5.81 7.98 4.38
N ASN A 516 -6.26 6.75 4.63
CA ASN A 516 -6.34 6.19 5.98
C ASN A 516 -4.94 5.99 6.58
N VAL A 517 -4.87 5.87 7.90
CA VAL A 517 -3.60 5.78 8.62
C VAL A 517 -3.62 4.58 9.58
N LEU A 518 -2.68 3.66 9.42
CA LEU A 518 -2.44 2.57 10.36
C LEU A 518 -1.51 3.04 11.48
N VAL A 519 -1.97 2.91 12.72
CA VAL A 519 -1.24 3.36 13.91
C VAL A 519 -1.20 2.25 14.95
N THR A 520 -0.02 1.99 15.49
CA THR A 520 0.19 1.06 16.61
C THR A 520 0.00 1.77 17.94
N HIS A 521 -0.79 1.18 18.84
CA HIS A 521 -0.97 1.67 20.21
C HIS A 521 -0.40 0.67 21.21
N TYR A 522 0.83 0.94 21.63
CA TYR A 522 1.63 0.04 22.47
C TYR A 522 0.92 -0.39 23.76
N ASN A 523 0.44 0.57 24.58
CA ASN A 523 -0.23 0.25 25.85
C ASN A 523 -1.67 -0.24 25.66
N ASN A 524 -2.34 0.17 24.58
CA ASN A 524 -3.70 -0.28 24.27
C ASN A 524 -3.74 -1.63 23.55
N GLN A 525 -2.56 -2.24 23.30
CA GLN A 525 -2.37 -3.58 22.73
C GLN A 525 -3.15 -3.80 21.44
N ARG A 526 -3.07 -2.83 20.52
CA ARG A 526 -3.73 -2.95 19.22
C ARG A 526 -3.15 -2.04 18.14
N VAL A 527 -3.47 -2.40 16.91
CA VAL A 527 -3.30 -1.54 15.73
C VAL A 527 -4.67 -1.04 15.31
N HIS A 528 -4.81 0.28 15.17
CA HIS A 528 -6.02 0.90 14.62
C HIS A 528 -5.76 1.44 13.22
N GLU A 529 -6.79 1.40 12.40
CA GLU A 529 -6.87 2.20 11.19
C GLU A 529 -7.70 3.45 11.49
N TYR A 530 -7.13 4.63 11.24
CA TYR A 530 -7.83 5.90 11.30
C TYR A 530 -8.27 6.29 9.89
N GLY A 531 -9.49 6.79 9.75
CA GLY A 531 -9.97 7.34 8.49
C GLY A 531 -9.15 8.56 8.05
N LYS A 532 -9.18 8.87 6.75
CA LYS A 532 -8.47 10.04 6.18
C LYS A 532 -8.80 11.40 6.83
N ASP A 533 -9.98 11.49 7.45
CA ASP A 533 -10.48 12.68 8.15
C ASP A 533 -10.53 12.48 9.68
N GLY A 534 -9.92 11.40 10.20
CA GLY A 534 -10.02 10.98 11.59
C GLY A 534 -11.13 9.96 11.83
N GLY A 535 -11.24 9.50 13.07
CA GLY A 535 -12.16 8.42 13.47
C GLY A 535 -11.59 7.02 13.18
N LEU A 536 -12.02 6.04 13.98
CA LEU A 536 -11.58 4.65 13.83
C LEU A 536 -12.35 3.97 12.70
N VAL A 537 -11.64 3.22 11.85
CA VAL A 537 -12.20 2.49 10.70
C VAL A 537 -11.93 1.01 10.87
N GLY A 538 -12.98 0.20 10.71
CA GLY A 538 -12.90 -1.25 10.80
C GLY A 538 -12.54 -1.77 12.19
N ASN A 539 -12.31 -3.08 12.27
CA ASN A 539 -11.94 -3.74 13.52
C ASN A 539 -10.43 -3.60 13.77
N PRO A 540 -10.01 -3.32 15.01
CA PRO A 540 -8.59 -3.27 15.36
C PRO A 540 -7.95 -4.66 15.29
N ILE A 541 -6.65 -4.70 15.03
CA ILE A 541 -5.84 -5.90 15.25
C ILE A 541 -5.43 -5.89 16.71
N ASN A 542 -5.95 -6.83 17.51
CA ASN A 542 -5.53 -7.00 18.90
C ASN A 542 -4.21 -7.77 18.94
N ILE A 543 -3.18 -7.15 19.50
CA ILE A 543 -1.82 -7.69 19.55
C ILE A 543 -1.10 -7.04 20.73
N ALA A 544 -0.35 -7.81 21.51
CA ALA A 544 0.34 -7.25 22.66
C ALA A 544 1.51 -6.35 22.21
N TRP A 545 1.59 -5.15 22.77
CA TRP A 545 2.70 -4.19 22.59
C TRP A 545 3.17 -3.98 21.14
N PRO A 546 2.26 -3.62 20.20
CA PRO A 546 2.63 -3.36 18.82
C PRO A 546 3.48 -2.10 18.73
N ASN A 547 4.48 -2.11 17.85
CA ASN A 547 5.44 -1.02 17.73
C ASN A 547 5.51 -0.40 16.33
N SER A 548 5.48 -1.24 15.30
CA SER A 548 5.47 -0.81 13.90
C SER A 548 4.40 -1.55 13.12
N VAL A 549 3.86 -0.89 12.10
CA VAL A 549 2.93 -1.47 11.13
C VAL A 549 3.25 -0.98 9.72
N VAL A 550 3.08 -1.88 8.75
CA VAL A 550 3.06 -1.56 7.32
C VAL A 550 1.98 -2.39 6.62
N ARG A 551 1.27 -1.77 5.67
CA ARG A 551 0.35 -2.47 4.77
C ARG A 551 1.14 -3.11 3.64
N LEU A 552 0.86 -4.37 3.38
CA LEU A 552 1.47 -5.15 2.32
C LEU A 552 0.64 -5.04 1.03
N PRO A 553 1.24 -5.20 -0.16
CA PRO A 553 0.52 -5.18 -1.44
C PRO A 553 -0.63 -6.17 -1.53
N ASN A 554 -0.53 -7.32 -0.86
CA ASN A 554 -1.60 -8.33 -0.78
C ASN A 554 -2.74 -7.95 0.18
N GLY A 555 -2.70 -6.78 0.80
CA GLY A 555 -3.71 -6.34 1.75
C GLY A 555 -3.46 -6.74 3.21
N ASN A 556 -2.44 -7.55 3.50
CA ASN A 556 -2.11 -7.91 4.87
C ASN A 556 -1.42 -6.77 5.61
N ARG A 557 -1.39 -6.86 6.95
CA ARG A 557 -0.62 -5.94 7.81
C ARG A 557 0.55 -6.69 8.43
N LEU A 558 1.77 -6.21 8.20
CA LEU A 558 2.95 -6.70 8.90
C LEU A 558 3.16 -5.82 10.14
N VAL A 559 3.18 -6.43 11.32
CA VAL A 559 3.21 -5.76 12.62
C VAL A 559 4.35 -6.32 13.47
N THR A 560 5.13 -5.44 14.09
CA THR A 560 6.13 -5.85 15.09
C THR A 560 5.55 -5.74 16.50
N SER A 561 5.78 -6.74 17.34
CA SER A 561 5.52 -6.70 18.78
C SER A 561 6.83 -6.56 19.53
N TYR A 562 6.96 -5.46 20.29
CA TYR A 562 8.19 -5.05 20.93
C TYR A 562 8.61 -6.02 22.05
N ASN A 563 7.74 -6.20 23.06
CA ASN A 563 8.02 -7.03 24.22
C ASN A 563 7.92 -8.53 23.93
N GLN A 564 7.07 -8.92 22.97
CA GLN A 564 7.01 -10.33 22.56
C GLN A 564 8.20 -10.73 21.68
N ARG A 565 8.98 -9.75 21.18
CA ARG A 565 10.13 -9.99 20.28
C ARG A 565 9.69 -10.84 19.09
N GLN A 566 8.67 -10.36 18.40
CA GLN A 566 8.03 -11.14 17.35
C GLN A 566 7.50 -10.23 16.26
N VAL A 567 7.58 -10.71 15.02
CA VAL A 567 6.94 -10.10 13.85
C VAL A 567 5.74 -10.95 13.48
N TYR A 568 4.64 -10.32 13.13
CA TYR A 568 3.38 -10.96 12.76
C TYR A 568 2.88 -10.40 11.44
N GLU A 569 2.22 -11.23 10.65
CA GLU A 569 1.42 -10.80 9.51
C GLU A 569 -0.04 -11.16 9.76
N PHE A 570 -0.93 -10.20 9.52
CA PHE A 570 -2.36 -10.35 9.71
C PHE A 570 -3.13 -10.14 8.39
N ASN A 571 -4.01 -11.09 8.06
CA ASN A 571 -5.09 -10.89 7.10
C ASN A 571 -6.37 -10.53 7.89
N GLY A 572 -6.84 -9.29 7.77
CA GLY A 572 -7.84 -8.77 8.70
C GLY A 572 -7.34 -8.86 10.16
N ALA A 573 -8.06 -9.58 11.01
CA ALA A 573 -7.67 -9.88 12.39
C ALA A 573 -6.97 -11.24 12.55
N GLN A 574 -6.93 -12.07 11.51
CA GLN A 574 -6.34 -13.40 11.56
C GLN A 574 -4.82 -13.32 11.35
N GLN A 575 -4.06 -13.87 12.29
CA GLN A 575 -2.62 -14.06 12.11
C GLN A 575 -2.37 -15.14 11.03
N VAL A 576 -1.65 -14.80 9.98
CA VAL A 576 -1.32 -15.70 8.86
C VAL A 576 0.16 -16.05 8.77
N TRP A 577 1.03 -15.26 9.40
CA TRP A 577 2.46 -15.53 9.49
C TRP A 577 3.04 -14.94 10.77
N SER A 578 4.13 -15.54 11.26
CA SER A 578 4.91 -14.95 12.34
C SER A 578 6.37 -15.40 12.33
N TYR A 579 7.22 -14.61 12.98
CA TYR A 579 8.63 -14.90 13.15
C TYR A 579 9.14 -14.39 14.51
N PRO A 580 9.67 -15.26 15.38
CA PRO A 580 10.29 -14.85 16.64
C PRO A 580 11.67 -14.22 16.39
N THR A 581 11.94 -13.10 17.03
CA THR A 581 13.19 -12.36 16.93
C THR A 581 14.07 -12.62 18.15
N GLY A 582 15.40 -12.59 17.97
CA GLY A 582 16.35 -12.79 19.08
C GLY A 582 16.41 -11.58 20.02
N GLY A 583 16.21 -10.40 19.47
CA GLY A 583 16.19 -9.12 20.15
C GLY A 583 14.82 -8.45 20.15
N ILE A 584 14.77 -7.27 20.77
CA ILE A 584 13.65 -6.35 20.68
C ILE A 584 13.52 -5.88 19.23
N VAL A 585 12.37 -6.07 18.60
CA VAL A 585 12.16 -5.67 17.20
C VAL A 585 11.51 -4.29 17.12
N PHE A 586 12.16 -3.37 16.40
CA PHE A 586 11.62 -2.02 16.20
C PHE A 586 10.72 -1.98 14.96
N VAL A 587 11.26 -2.36 13.81
CA VAL A 587 10.60 -2.25 12.49
C VAL A 587 10.81 -3.54 11.70
N ALA A 588 9.78 -3.95 10.96
CA ALA A 588 9.87 -4.97 9.92
C ALA A 588 9.27 -4.46 8.61
N ARG A 589 9.86 -4.84 7.47
CA ARG A 589 9.40 -4.43 6.13
C ARG A 589 9.43 -5.65 5.22
N ARG A 590 8.38 -5.84 4.42
CA ARG A 590 8.38 -6.86 3.36
C ARG A 590 8.67 -6.21 2.01
N ARG A 591 9.42 -6.91 1.17
CA ARG A 591 9.63 -6.59 -0.23
C ARG A 591 9.48 -7.82 -1.10
#